data_AF-A0A0C3EI40-F1
#
_entry.id   AF-A0A0C3EI40-F1
#
_cell.length_a   1.000
_cell.length_b   1.000
_cell.length_c   1.000
_cell.angle_alpha   90.00
_cell.angle_beta   90.00
_cell.angle_gamma   90.00
#
_symmetry.space_group_name_H-M   'P 1'
#
loop_
_entity.id
_entity.type
_entity.pdbx_description
1 polymer ?
#
loop_
_entity_poly.entity_id
_entity_poly.type
_entity_poly.pdbx_seq_one_letter_code
_entity_poly.pdbx_strand_id
1 'polypeptide(L)'
;MFKRQGAADVPIHIPETSDDAVAVIRSIMNKFNLDSAVFNDDDSDHGVGVSFSKVTYDDVASHVGLQPWNGLQDIKTFRLHRSRIPTDVFKAIVTDLDVMLMQYGPLPEHETEEARSRFFSPIFNHLVKQFTFQLRNNPESIIGGRIGTQGRIEYFFKTFGAIAILFIEMKLKIGNDKERLKAIAQVIAESDGCDLNNASHGFSLPIHCIFSDGLSFEFFTFERTPNPTFLRGCFAGDPKHLRRGLKVPDFSTMDTYLPFILQLRCVCETIFDVMLSAYIAGLKAYHNRSNDMGKREGSKRPSFDAWDRALQSAELAQTNFREAESQRKGGDIASADVTVNGALAALKTRSCVDHLHN
;
A
#
# COMPACT_ATOMS: atom_id res chain seq x y z
N MET A 1 -3.04 -40.08 -18.61
CA MET A 1 -1.76 -40.21 -19.34
C MET A 1 -1.62 -39.02 -20.27
N PHE A 2 -1.13 -37.88 -19.77
CA PHE A 2 -0.84 -36.70 -20.59
C PHE A 2 0.67 -36.43 -20.53
N LYS A 3 1.34 -36.55 -21.68
CA LYS A 3 2.75 -36.25 -21.86
C LYS A 3 2.96 -34.74 -21.75
N ARG A 4 3.77 -34.30 -20.77
CA ARG A 4 4.40 -32.98 -20.78
C ARG A 4 5.56 -33.02 -21.78
N GLN A 5 5.51 -32.19 -22.82
CA GLN A 5 6.67 -31.86 -23.63
C GLN A 5 7.35 -30.65 -22.99
N GLY A 6 8.62 -30.81 -22.65
CA GLY A 6 9.44 -29.78 -22.03
C GLY A 6 9.78 -28.67 -23.00
N ALA A 7 9.55 -27.44 -22.57
CA ALA A 7 10.25 -26.26 -23.05
C ALA A 7 11.27 -25.88 -21.97
N ALA A 8 12.46 -25.45 -22.41
CA ALA A 8 13.53 -25.07 -21.52
C ALA A 8 13.17 -23.78 -20.76
N ASP A 9 12.99 -23.90 -19.45
CA ASP A 9 12.88 -22.79 -18.51
C ASP A 9 14.10 -21.87 -18.65
N VAL A 10 13.88 -20.60 -18.99
CA VAL A 10 14.83 -19.54 -18.64
C VAL A 10 14.47 -19.11 -17.22
N PRO A 11 15.24 -19.51 -16.20
CA PRO A 11 14.93 -19.11 -14.84
C PRO A 11 15.05 -17.58 -14.75
N ILE A 12 13.95 -16.92 -14.40
CA ILE A 12 14.00 -15.56 -13.87
C ILE A 12 14.69 -15.70 -12.51
N HIS A 13 16.00 -15.54 -12.50
CA HIS A 13 16.76 -15.46 -11.26
C HIS A 13 16.39 -14.11 -10.62
N ILE A 14 15.48 -14.17 -9.65
CA ILE A 14 15.24 -13.07 -8.72
C ILE A 14 16.38 -13.15 -7.70
N PRO A 15 17.32 -12.20 -7.66
CA PRO A 15 18.33 -12.17 -6.61
C PRO A 15 17.61 -11.68 -5.34
N GLU A 16 17.26 -12.60 -4.46
CA GLU A 16 16.89 -12.30 -3.07
C GLU A 16 18.14 -12.49 -2.18
N THR A 17 19.25 -11.83 -2.54
CA THR A 17 20.48 -11.95 -1.74
C THR A 17 20.51 -10.90 -0.64
N SER A 18 21.04 -11.30 0.52
CA SER A 18 21.27 -10.39 1.66
C SER A 18 22.10 -9.15 1.28
N ASP A 19 22.90 -9.22 0.22
CA ASP A 19 23.82 -8.16 -0.19
C ASP A 19 23.09 -6.95 -0.81
N ASP A 20 21.99 -7.19 -1.54
CA ASP A 20 21.19 -6.12 -2.16
C ASP A 20 20.47 -5.28 -1.09
N ALA A 21 19.92 -5.94 -0.07
CA ALA A 21 19.31 -5.27 1.08
C ALA A 21 20.33 -4.42 1.84
N VAL A 22 21.52 -4.96 2.10
CA VAL A 22 22.62 -4.22 2.76
C VAL A 22 23.05 -2.99 1.94
N ALA A 23 23.08 -3.09 0.62
CA ALA A 23 23.40 -1.96 -0.25
C ALA A 23 22.33 -0.86 -0.20
N VAL A 24 21.05 -1.23 -0.23
CA VAL A 24 19.93 -0.27 -0.08
C VAL A 24 20.00 0.42 1.27
N ILE A 25 20.19 -0.33 2.35
CA ILE A 25 20.35 0.19 3.71
C ILE A 25 21.52 1.17 3.80
N ARG A 26 22.70 0.79 3.30
CA ARG A 26 23.89 1.65 3.34
C ARG A 26 23.65 2.94 2.55
N SER A 27 22.95 2.85 1.41
CA SER A 27 22.53 4.02 0.64
C SER A 27 21.65 4.95 1.46
N ILE A 28 20.63 4.41 2.15
CA ILE A 28 19.72 5.16 3.01
C ILE A 28 20.47 5.80 4.18
N MET A 29 21.35 5.05 4.87
CA MET A 29 22.15 5.56 5.98
C MET A 29 23.03 6.75 5.59
N ASN A 30 23.79 6.60 4.50
CA ASN A 30 24.64 7.66 3.98
C ASN A 30 23.83 8.90 3.57
N LYS A 31 22.62 8.66 3.05
CA LYS A 31 21.76 9.71 2.51
C LYS A 31 21.07 10.55 3.59
N PHE A 32 20.71 9.93 4.71
CA PHE A 32 20.12 10.61 5.85
C PHE A 32 21.16 11.00 6.93
N ASN A 33 22.46 10.82 6.66
CA ASN A 33 23.53 11.01 7.63
C ASN A 33 23.28 10.29 8.97
N LEU A 34 22.68 9.11 8.91
CA LEU A 34 22.38 8.33 10.10
C LEU A 34 23.66 7.65 10.58
N ASP A 35 23.99 7.85 11.86
CA ASP A 35 25.12 7.16 12.49
C ASP A 35 24.89 5.64 12.40
N SER A 36 25.96 4.88 12.13
CA SER A 36 25.88 3.42 12.14
C SER A 36 25.47 2.87 13.51
N ALA A 37 25.73 3.63 14.58
CA ALA A 37 25.23 3.34 15.92
C ALA A 37 23.70 3.35 16.04
N VAL A 38 22.95 4.01 15.13
CA VAL A 38 21.48 3.99 15.13
C VAL A 38 20.94 2.59 14.83
N PHE A 39 21.68 1.80 14.04
CA PHE A 39 21.27 0.48 13.57
C PHE A 39 22.03 -0.68 14.23
N ASN A 40 23.09 -0.40 14.98
CA ASN A 40 23.74 -1.37 15.87
C ASN A 40 22.93 -1.47 17.18
N ASP A 41 21.75 -2.08 17.14
CA ASP A 41 21.29 -2.80 18.33
C ASP A 41 22.04 -4.14 18.37
N ASP A 42 22.52 -4.49 19.55
CA ASP A 42 23.51 -5.53 19.91
C ASP A 42 23.07 -6.99 19.63
N ASP A 43 22.25 -7.21 18.60
CA ASP A 43 21.65 -8.50 18.25
C ASP A 43 22.30 -9.06 16.98
N SER A 44 23.62 -9.24 17.04
CA SER A 44 24.48 -9.66 15.92
C SER A 44 24.20 -11.08 15.38
N ASP A 45 23.15 -11.77 15.86
CA ASP A 45 22.78 -13.12 15.43
C ASP A 45 21.58 -13.14 14.46
N HIS A 46 20.98 -11.98 14.18
CA HIS A 46 19.73 -11.88 13.42
C HIS A 46 19.83 -10.91 12.22
N GLY A 47 20.25 -11.44 11.06
CA GLY A 47 20.49 -10.72 9.80
C GLY A 47 19.61 -9.50 9.48
N VAL A 48 20.30 -8.42 9.09
CA VAL A 48 19.88 -7.22 8.32
C VAL A 48 18.42 -6.76 8.47
N GLY A 49 17.87 -6.80 9.68
CA GLY A 49 16.61 -6.13 10.02
C GLY A 49 16.89 -4.70 10.47
N VAL A 50 16.93 -3.75 9.53
CA VAL A 50 17.19 -2.34 9.83
C VAL A 50 15.88 -1.66 10.20
N SER A 51 15.71 -1.34 11.49
CA SER A 51 14.50 -0.64 11.96
C SER A 51 14.62 0.87 11.76
N PHE A 52 13.76 1.46 10.95
CA PHE A 52 13.66 2.93 10.78
C PHE A 52 12.95 3.64 11.96
N SER A 53 12.63 2.92 13.04
CA SER A 53 11.91 3.43 14.20
C SER A 53 12.66 4.51 15.01
N LYS A 54 13.96 4.72 14.74
CA LYS A 54 14.80 5.75 15.37
C LYS A 54 14.94 7.02 14.52
N VAL A 55 14.52 6.99 13.26
CA VAL A 55 14.59 8.14 12.35
C VAL A 55 13.66 9.25 12.84
N THR A 56 14.15 10.49 12.84
CA THR A 56 13.36 11.66 13.21
C THR A 56 12.87 12.42 11.98
N TYR A 57 11.84 13.24 12.16
CA TYR A 57 11.31 14.05 11.05
C TYR A 57 12.36 15.02 10.50
N ASP A 58 13.21 15.56 11.37
CA ASP A 58 14.26 16.49 11.00
C ASP A 58 15.30 15.85 10.08
N ASP A 59 15.58 14.55 10.27
CA ASP A 59 16.52 13.78 9.44
C ASP A 59 16.02 13.62 8.00
N VAL A 60 14.71 13.46 7.81
CA VAL A 60 14.14 13.06 6.51
C VAL A 60 13.37 14.17 5.78
N ALA A 61 12.93 15.22 6.46
CA ALA A 61 12.04 16.22 5.87
C ALA A 61 12.67 16.91 4.65
N SER A 62 13.92 17.38 4.79
CA SER A 62 14.64 18.08 3.72
C SER A 62 14.84 17.20 2.48
N HIS A 63 14.96 15.88 2.68
CA HIS A 63 15.17 14.92 1.61
C HIS A 63 13.99 14.85 0.63
N VAL A 64 12.77 15.03 1.13
CA VAL A 64 11.53 15.02 0.34
C VAL A 64 10.99 16.42 0.04
N GLY A 65 11.85 17.45 0.22
CA GLY A 65 11.52 18.85 -0.07
C GLY A 65 10.64 19.53 0.97
N LEU A 66 10.59 19.02 2.20
CA LEU A 66 9.88 19.61 3.34
C LEU A 66 10.87 20.32 4.28
N GLN A 67 10.37 21.27 5.07
CA GLN A 67 11.16 21.94 6.10
C GLN A 67 10.91 21.31 7.48
N PRO A 68 11.96 20.85 8.20
CA PRO A 68 11.83 20.25 9.53
C PRO A 68 10.94 21.04 10.51
N TRP A 69 11.19 22.35 10.61
CA TRP A 69 10.50 23.25 11.55
C TRP A 69 9.04 23.54 11.19
N ASN A 70 8.59 23.19 9.99
CA ASN A 70 7.20 23.40 9.57
C ASN A 70 6.27 22.27 10.03
N GLY A 71 6.78 21.13 10.52
CA GLY A 71 5.94 20.05 11.04
C GLY A 71 4.83 19.61 10.07
N LEU A 72 5.16 19.49 8.78
CA LEU A 72 4.25 19.16 7.66
C LEU A 72 3.24 20.26 7.26
N GLN A 73 3.36 21.50 7.74
CA GLN A 73 2.47 22.58 7.27
C GLN A 73 2.74 23.00 5.81
N ASP A 74 3.91 22.66 5.29
CA ASP A 74 4.36 22.87 3.92
C ASP A 74 4.18 21.65 3.01
N ILE A 75 3.61 20.55 3.51
CA ILE A 75 3.37 19.35 2.72
C ILE A 75 2.39 19.63 1.58
N LYS A 76 2.77 19.23 0.35
CA LYS A 76 1.88 19.25 -0.80
C LYS A 76 0.83 18.15 -0.68
N THR A 77 -0.26 18.28 -1.42
CA THR A 77 -1.38 17.34 -1.33
C THR A 77 -1.69 16.69 -2.66
N PHE A 78 -2.11 15.43 -2.65
CA PHE A 78 -2.78 14.78 -3.77
C PHE A 78 -4.25 14.52 -3.42
N ARG A 79 -5.08 14.33 -4.45
CA ARG A 79 -6.52 14.14 -4.28
C ARG A 79 -6.83 12.68 -3.93
N LEU A 80 -7.50 12.48 -2.81
CA LEU A 80 -8.12 11.19 -2.48
C LEU A 80 -9.46 11.05 -3.17
N HIS A 81 -9.75 9.82 -3.57
CA HIS A 81 -11.03 9.42 -4.11
C HIS A 81 -11.56 8.23 -3.31
N ARG A 82 -12.88 8.05 -3.37
CA ARG A 82 -13.54 6.82 -2.92
C ARG A 82 -13.95 6.04 -4.14
N SER A 83 -13.40 4.84 -4.27
CA SER A 83 -13.85 3.86 -5.25
C SER A 83 -14.86 2.98 -4.55
N ARG A 84 -16.15 3.12 -4.91
CA ARG A 84 -17.23 2.36 -4.25
C ARG A 84 -16.95 0.87 -4.39
N ILE A 85 -17.03 0.12 -3.30
CA ILE A 85 -16.92 -1.34 -3.34
C ILE A 85 -18.32 -1.97 -3.35
N PRO A 86 -18.48 -3.18 -3.92
CA PRO A 86 -19.74 -3.92 -3.83
C PRO A 86 -20.20 -4.05 -2.38
N THR A 87 -21.49 -3.85 -2.15
CA THR A 87 -22.07 -3.91 -0.81
C THR A 87 -21.82 -5.27 -0.16
N ASP A 88 -21.81 -6.36 -0.92
CA ASP A 88 -21.53 -7.70 -0.38
C ASP A 88 -20.07 -7.88 0.05
N VAL A 89 -19.12 -7.24 -0.64
CA VAL A 89 -17.71 -7.20 -0.21
C VAL A 89 -17.59 -6.44 1.10
N PHE A 90 -18.27 -5.29 1.23
CA PHE A 90 -18.25 -4.52 2.47
C PHE A 90 -18.92 -5.27 3.64
N LYS A 91 -20.06 -5.94 3.39
CA LYS A 91 -20.72 -6.79 4.39
C LYS A 91 -19.78 -7.90 4.88
N ALA A 92 -19.07 -8.56 3.97
CA ALA A 92 -18.10 -9.60 4.34
C ALA A 92 -16.98 -9.05 5.23
N ILE A 93 -16.47 -7.84 4.95
CA ILE A 93 -15.49 -7.16 5.83
C ILE A 93 -16.07 -6.95 7.23
N VAL A 94 -17.30 -6.43 7.33
CA VAL A 94 -17.94 -6.16 8.62
C VAL A 94 -18.20 -7.46 9.39
N THR A 95 -18.67 -8.51 8.72
CA THR A 95 -18.88 -9.84 9.34
C THR A 95 -17.57 -10.38 9.91
N ASP A 96 -16.47 -10.31 9.17
CA ASP A 96 -15.19 -10.82 9.66
C ASP A 96 -14.61 -9.95 10.78
N LEU A 97 -14.85 -8.63 10.76
CA LEU A 97 -14.49 -7.74 11.88
C LEU A 97 -15.27 -8.05 13.15
N ASP A 98 -16.54 -8.48 13.04
CA ASP A 98 -17.33 -8.95 14.19
C ASP A 98 -16.69 -10.22 14.81
N VAL A 99 -16.19 -11.13 13.98
CA VAL A 99 -15.41 -12.28 14.46
C VAL A 99 -14.11 -11.83 15.13
N MET A 100 -13.39 -10.86 14.55
CA MET A 100 -12.17 -10.32 15.16
C MET A 100 -12.45 -9.61 16.49
N LEU A 101 -13.61 -8.96 16.64
CA LEU A 101 -14.05 -8.36 17.90
C LEU A 101 -14.22 -9.41 19.01
N MET A 102 -14.81 -10.56 18.70
CA MET A 102 -14.93 -11.66 19.64
C MET A 102 -13.58 -12.29 20.01
N GLN A 103 -12.61 -12.23 19.09
CA GLN A 103 -11.29 -12.85 19.28
C GLN A 103 -10.29 -11.96 20.04
N TYR A 104 -10.25 -10.67 19.72
CA TYR A 104 -9.25 -9.72 20.24
C TYR A 104 -9.83 -8.69 21.20
N GLY A 105 -11.15 -8.64 21.37
CA GLY A 105 -11.82 -7.59 22.13
C GLY A 105 -11.86 -6.24 21.39
N PRO A 106 -12.50 -5.22 21.98
CA PRO A 106 -12.54 -3.86 21.45
C PRO A 106 -11.14 -3.22 21.42
N LEU A 107 -10.97 -2.18 20.60
CA LEU A 107 -9.67 -1.54 20.35
C LEU A 107 -8.91 -1.09 21.61
N PRO A 108 -9.55 -0.55 22.67
CA PRO A 108 -8.86 -0.18 23.90
C PRO A 108 -8.23 -1.35 24.66
N GLU A 109 -8.68 -2.59 24.41
CA GLU A 109 -8.16 -3.81 25.05
C GLU A 109 -6.95 -4.40 24.30
N HIS A 110 -6.59 -3.87 23.13
CA HIS A 110 -5.45 -4.36 22.36
C HIS A 110 -4.15 -3.88 23.01
N GLU A 111 -3.38 -4.80 23.59
CA GLU A 111 -2.10 -4.50 24.25
C GLU A 111 -0.91 -4.44 23.29
N THR A 112 -1.07 -4.92 22.05
CA THR A 112 0.01 -4.97 21.04
C THR A 112 -0.43 -4.45 19.67
N GLU A 113 0.51 -3.86 18.93
CA GLU A 113 0.33 -3.44 17.53
C GLU A 113 0.00 -4.65 16.65
N GLU A 114 0.49 -5.84 17.00
CA GLU A 114 0.14 -7.10 16.34
C GLU A 114 -1.35 -7.41 16.42
N ALA A 115 -1.91 -7.42 17.64
CA ALA A 115 -3.31 -7.75 17.89
C ALA A 115 -4.21 -6.78 17.14
N ARG A 116 -3.85 -5.49 17.20
CA ARG A 116 -4.50 -4.44 16.44
C ARG A 116 -4.44 -4.72 14.94
N SER A 117 -3.26 -4.96 14.37
CA SER A 117 -3.10 -5.26 12.93
C SER A 117 -3.93 -6.47 12.50
N ARG A 118 -3.94 -7.54 13.29
CA ARG A 118 -4.75 -8.74 13.03
C ARG A 118 -6.24 -8.41 13.05
N PHE A 119 -6.70 -7.57 13.98
CA PHE A 119 -8.09 -7.13 14.04
C PHE A 119 -8.54 -6.46 12.74
N PHE A 120 -7.76 -5.57 12.13
CA PHE A 120 -8.15 -4.91 10.86
C PHE A 120 -7.73 -5.68 9.59
N SER A 121 -7.05 -6.82 9.73
CA SER A 121 -6.67 -7.66 8.58
C SER A 121 -7.82 -8.04 7.63
N PRO A 122 -9.10 -8.21 8.08
CA PRO A 122 -10.20 -8.48 7.16
C PRO A 122 -10.40 -7.41 6.07
N ILE A 123 -10.13 -6.13 6.38
CA ILE A 123 -10.21 -5.05 5.39
C ILE A 123 -9.28 -5.37 4.22
N PHE A 124 -8.00 -5.59 4.50
CA PHE A 124 -7.01 -5.84 3.46
C PHE A 124 -7.28 -7.16 2.73
N ASN A 125 -7.64 -8.22 3.46
CA ASN A 125 -7.89 -9.53 2.88
C ASN A 125 -9.00 -9.49 1.82
N HIS A 126 -10.13 -8.85 2.12
CA HIS A 126 -11.26 -8.76 1.18
C HIS A 126 -11.01 -7.81 0.02
N LEU A 127 -10.29 -6.69 0.25
CA LEU A 127 -9.97 -5.74 -0.81
C LEU A 127 -8.94 -6.31 -1.79
N VAL A 128 -7.85 -6.90 -1.30
CA VAL A 128 -6.79 -7.49 -2.11
C VAL A 128 -7.30 -8.65 -2.96
N LYS A 129 -8.24 -9.45 -2.41
CA LYS A 129 -8.91 -10.55 -3.14
C LYS A 129 -9.55 -10.09 -4.46
N GLN A 130 -9.95 -8.83 -4.58
CA GLN A 130 -10.56 -8.33 -5.82
C GLN A 130 -9.57 -8.23 -6.99
N PHE A 131 -8.26 -8.17 -6.70
CA PHE A 131 -7.19 -8.10 -7.70
C PHE A 131 -6.71 -9.48 -8.18
N THR A 132 -7.37 -10.58 -7.79
CA THR A 132 -7.13 -11.93 -8.33
C THR A 132 -5.64 -12.32 -8.37
N PHE A 133 -4.92 -12.13 -7.27
CA PHE A 133 -3.47 -12.40 -7.10
C PHE A 133 -2.49 -11.45 -7.81
N GLN A 134 -2.96 -10.42 -8.52
CA GLN A 134 -2.09 -9.43 -9.16
C GLN A 134 -1.51 -8.43 -8.16
N LEU A 135 -2.24 -8.20 -7.07
CA LEU A 135 -1.76 -7.54 -5.86
C LEU A 135 -1.52 -8.62 -4.81
N ARG A 136 -0.28 -8.77 -4.35
CA ARG A 136 0.07 -9.75 -3.31
C ARG A 136 0.55 -9.03 -2.07
N ASN A 137 -0.04 -9.39 -0.94
CA ASN A 137 0.47 -9.02 0.37
C ASN A 137 1.67 -9.93 0.69
N ASN A 138 2.84 -9.34 0.87
CA ASN A 138 3.98 -10.01 1.46
C ASN A 138 4.12 -9.46 2.89
N PRO A 139 3.55 -10.13 3.90
CA PRO A 139 3.77 -9.72 5.28
C PRO A 139 5.27 -9.89 5.58
N GLU A 140 5.91 -8.85 6.08
CA GLU A 140 7.37 -8.86 6.32
C GLU A 140 7.80 -9.89 7.37
N SER A 141 6.88 -10.33 8.23
CA SER A 141 7.10 -11.45 9.14
C SER A 141 7.42 -12.79 8.44
N ILE A 142 7.32 -12.84 7.10
CA ILE A 142 7.57 -14.02 6.25
C ILE A 142 8.52 -13.67 5.09
N ILE A 143 9.39 -12.67 5.23
CA ILE A 143 10.61 -12.63 4.42
C ILE A 143 11.61 -13.59 5.11
N GLY A 144 11.65 -14.84 4.65
CA GLY A 144 12.73 -15.77 4.97
C GLY A 144 12.89 -16.20 6.44
N GLY A 145 11.79 -16.44 7.18
CA GLY A 145 11.81 -17.37 8.33
C GLY A 145 12.04 -16.79 9.73
N ARG A 146 11.79 -15.50 9.97
CA ARG A 146 11.80 -14.94 11.34
C ARG A 146 10.58 -14.07 11.61
N ILE A 147 9.70 -14.53 12.49
CA ILE A 147 8.76 -13.66 13.20
C ILE A 147 9.64 -12.68 13.96
N GLY A 148 9.67 -11.41 13.55
CA GLY A 148 10.38 -10.38 14.30
C GLY A 148 9.97 -10.45 15.76
N THR A 149 10.94 -10.49 16.67
CA THR A 149 10.77 -10.66 18.12
C THR A 149 9.94 -9.56 18.80
N GLN A 150 9.41 -8.60 18.04
CA GLN A 150 8.65 -7.45 18.52
C GLN A 150 7.16 -7.41 18.08
N GLY A 151 6.63 -8.43 17.39
CA GLY A 151 5.19 -8.48 17.08
C GLY A 151 4.69 -7.37 16.14
N ARG A 152 5.54 -6.84 15.26
CA ARG A 152 5.12 -5.86 14.23
C ARG A 152 4.66 -6.58 12.97
N ILE A 153 3.53 -6.14 12.42
CA ILE A 153 3.03 -6.61 11.12
C ILE A 153 3.02 -5.40 10.18
N GLU A 154 3.89 -5.46 9.19
CA GLU A 154 3.93 -4.53 8.07
C GLU A 154 3.38 -5.24 6.83
N TYR A 155 2.52 -4.53 6.06
CA TYR A 155 1.97 -5.08 4.83
C TYR A 155 2.54 -4.36 3.62
N PHE A 156 3.32 -5.10 2.84
CA PHE A 156 3.83 -4.64 1.55
C PHE A 156 2.99 -5.27 0.45
N PHE A 157 2.37 -4.45 -0.38
CA PHE A 157 1.64 -4.95 -1.54
C PHE A 157 2.48 -4.77 -2.80
N LYS A 158 2.84 -5.89 -3.42
CA LYS A 158 3.57 -5.91 -4.68
C LYS A 158 2.61 -6.06 -5.86
N THR A 159 2.91 -5.34 -6.93
CA THR A 159 2.28 -5.44 -8.25
C THR A 159 3.36 -5.75 -9.27
N PHE A 160 3.28 -6.91 -9.93
CA PHE A 160 4.25 -7.33 -10.95
C PHE A 160 5.72 -7.32 -10.48
N GLY A 161 5.96 -7.65 -9.20
CA GLY A 161 7.29 -7.69 -8.59
C GLY A 161 7.75 -6.37 -7.96
N ALA A 162 7.10 -5.26 -8.28
CA ALA A 162 7.40 -3.95 -7.68
C ALA A 162 6.53 -3.69 -6.45
N ILE A 163 7.10 -3.11 -5.40
CA ILE A 163 6.35 -2.65 -4.22
C ILE A 163 5.57 -1.40 -4.61
N ALA A 164 4.24 -1.42 -4.53
CA ALA A 164 3.42 -0.28 -4.95
C ALA A 164 2.63 0.34 -3.78
N ILE A 165 2.40 -0.43 -2.71
CA ILE A 165 1.73 0.04 -1.51
C ILE A 165 2.51 -0.43 -0.30
N LEU A 166 2.73 0.50 0.60
CA LEU A 166 3.30 0.30 1.92
C LEU A 166 2.22 0.62 2.96
N PHE A 167 1.68 -0.39 3.62
CA PHE A 167 0.88 -0.15 4.82
C PHE A 167 1.80 -0.24 6.02
N ILE A 168 1.93 0.89 6.70
CA ILE A 168 2.83 1.02 7.83
C ILE A 168 2.02 0.67 9.05
N GLU A 169 2.52 -0.36 9.71
CA GLU A 169 2.26 -0.83 11.07
C GLU A 169 1.15 -0.05 11.83
N MET A 170 0.16 -0.80 12.30
CA MET A 170 -0.99 -0.17 12.93
C MET A 170 -0.72 0.15 14.40
N LYS A 171 -0.50 1.43 14.68
CA LYS A 171 -0.09 1.91 16.01
C LYS A 171 -1.18 1.71 17.06
N LEU A 172 -0.78 1.39 18.30
CA LEU A 172 -1.71 1.32 19.43
C LEU A 172 -2.32 2.68 19.78
N LYS A 173 -1.57 3.75 19.57
CA LYS A 173 -2.05 5.12 19.74
C LYS A 173 -1.11 6.05 19.00
N ILE A 174 -1.65 6.92 18.17
CA ILE A 174 -0.93 8.11 17.74
C ILE A 174 -1.12 9.12 18.87
N GLY A 175 -0.11 9.31 19.72
CA GLY A 175 -0.23 10.23 20.85
C GLY A 175 -0.13 11.69 20.40
N ASN A 176 0.90 12.41 20.81
CA ASN A 176 1.01 13.84 20.49
C ASN A 176 1.57 14.08 19.07
N ASP A 177 1.58 15.35 18.63
CA ASP A 177 2.08 15.72 17.30
C ASP A 177 3.56 15.31 17.07
N LYS A 178 4.39 15.23 18.13
CA LYS A 178 5.79 14.77 18.04
C LYS A 178 5.88 13.28 17.72
N GLU A 179 5.09 12.44 18.40
CA GLU A 179 5.03 11.00 18.12
C GLU A 179 4.48 10.73 16.72
N ARG A 180 3.48 11.52 16.30
CA ARG A 180 2.96 11.48 14.94
C ARG A 180 4.04 11.85 13.90
N LEU A 181 4.81 12.92 14.12
CA LEU A 181 5.91 13.30 13.24
C LEU A 181 6.99 12.22 13.17
N LYS A 182 7.29 11.55 14.28
CA LYS A 182 8.21 10.39 14.30
C LYS A 182 7.69 9.25 13.43
N ALA A 183 6.40 8.90 13.53
CA ALA A 183 5.81 7.88 12.67
C ALA A 183 5.83 8.29 11.19
N ILE A 184 5.59 9.56 10.88
CA ILE A 184 5.69 10.07 9.50
C ILE A 184 7.13 10.06 8.98
N ALA A 185 8.12 10.27 9.86
CA ALA A 185 9.52 10.14 9.49
C ALA A 185 9.86 8.70 9.06
N GLN A 186 9.38 7.72 9.84
CA GLN A 186 9.46 6.30 9.49
C GLN A 186 8.79 6.03 8.13
N VAL A 187 7.59 6.59 7.90
CA VAL A 187 6.89 6.47 6.60
C VAL A 187 7.74 6.95 5.43
N ILE A 188 8.39 8.11 5.57
CA ILE A 188 9.25 8.67 4.51
C ILE A 188 10.45 7.75 4.26
N ALA A 189 11.13 7.30 5.33
CA ALA A 189 12.31 6.46 5.21
C ALA A 189 12.02 5.10 4.54
N GLU A 190 10.94 4.42 4.96
CA GLU A 190 10.52 3.14 4.38
C GLU A 190 10.04 3.30 2.94
N SER A 191 9.36 4.40 2.61
CA SER A 191 8.97 4.71 1.23
C SER A 191 10.18 4.87 0.32
N ASP A 192 11.20 5.60 0.79
CA ASP A 192 12.45 5.79 0.06
C ASP A 192 13.19 4.47 -0.15
N GLY A 193 13.21 3.60 0.87
CA GLY A 193 13.76 2.24 0.75
C GLY A 193 13.00 1.37 -0.25
N CYS A 194 11.67 1.42 -0.25
CA CYS A 194 10.84 0.71 -1.24
C CYS A 194 11.10 1.20 -2.66
N ASP A 195 11.20 2.51 -2.85
CA ASP A 195 11.49 3.13 -4.15
C ASP A 195 12.90 2.76 -4.66
N LEU A 196 13.92 2.79 -3.80
CA LEU A 196 15.27 2.35 -4.14
C LEU A 196 15.32 0.85 -4.50
N ASN A 197 14.60 0.02 -3.75
CA ASN A 197 14.47 -1.40 -4.07
C ASN A 197 13.74 -1.63 -5.40
N ASN A 198 12.70 -0.86 -5.71
CA ASN A 198 12.05 -0.93 -7.02
C ASN A 198 13.01 -0.51 -8.14
N ALA A 199 13.78 0.56 -7.92
CA ALA A 199 14.75 1.06 -8.89
C ALA A 199 15.85 0.05 -9.20
N SER A 200 16.37 -0.68 -8.20
CA SER A 200 17.36 -1.75 -8.42
C SER A 200 16.83 -2.89 -9.30
N HIS A 201 15.51 -3.09 -9.30
CA HIS A 201 14.83 -4.07 -10.16
C HIS A 201 14.34 -3.47 -11.49
N GLY A 202 14.65 -2.20 -11.78
CA GLY A 202 14.29 -1.50 -13.01
C GLY A 202 12.83 -1.03 -13.05
N PHE A 203 12.19 -0.84 -11.90
CA PHE A 203 10.86 -0.25 -11.78
C PHE A 203 10.93 1.20 -11.32
N SER A 204 10.01 2.02 -11.83
CA SER A 204 9.81 3.40 -11.41
C SER A 204 8.31 3.66 -11.32
N LEU A 205 7.84 3.86 -10.10
CA LEU A 205 6.43 4.09 -9.78
C LEU A 205 6.29 4.75 -8.40
N PRO A 206 5.19 5.48 -8.15
CA PRO A 206 4.89 6.00 -6.81
C PRO A 206 4.74 4.88 -5.78
N ILE A 207 5.19 5.15 -4.54
CA ILE A 207 4.87 4.31 -3.37
C ILE A 207 3.70 4.96 -2.63
N HIS A 208 2.57 4.26 -2.57
CA HIS A 208 1.42 4.70 -1.78
C HIS A 208 1.55 4.21 -0.35
N CYS A 209 1.41 5.10 0.62
CA CYS A 209 1.54 4.76 2.03
C CYS A 209 0.25 4.98 2.79
N ILE A 210 -0.07 4.05 3.69
CA ILE A 210 -1.21 4.17 4.59
C ILE A 210 -0.68 4.02 6.01
N PHE A 211 -0.96 5.01 6.84
CA PHE A 211 -0.60 5.06 8.26
C PHE A 211 -1.86 5.08 9.10
N SER A 212 -1.94 4.23 10.13
CA SER A 212 -3.16 4.11 10.92
C SER A 212 -2.91 3.67 12.36
N ASP A 213 -3.82 4.06 13.26
CA ASP A 213 -3.97 3.47 14.59
C ASP A 213 -5.29 2.70 14.77
N GLY A 214 -5.98 2.39 13.67
CA GLY A 214 -7.31 1.78 13.64
C GLY A 214 -8.47 2.76 13.79
N LEU A 215 -8.24 3.95 14.35
CA LEU A 215 -9.25 5.01 14.48
C LEU A 215 -9.00 6.17 13.52
N SER A 216 -7.78 6.32 13.04
CA SER A 216 -7.38 7.32 12.05
C SER A 216 -6.62 6.65 10.91
N PHE A 217 -6.84 7.13 9.68
CA PHE A 217 -6.21 6.61 8.46
C PHE A 217 -5.65 7.78 7.65
N GLU A 218 -4.34 7.92 7.64
CA GLU A 218 -3.62 8.90 6.86
C GLU A 218 -3.03 8.26 5.60
N PHE A 219 -3.09 9.00 4.50
CA PHE A 219 -2.67 8.53 3.18
C PHE A 219 -1.56 9.41 2.67
N PHE A 220 -0.49 8.81 2.15
CA PHE A 220 0.63 9.50 1.57
C PHE A 220 1.03 8.87 0.24
N THR A 221 1.75 9.65 -0.56
CA THR A 221 2.39 9.16 -1.78
C THR A 221 3.81 9.70 -1.82
N PHE A 222 4.76 8.79 -2.06
CA PHE A 222 6.16 9.11 -2.29
C PHE A 222 6.47 8.92 -3.77
N GLU A 223 7.10 9.91 -4.39
CA GLU A 223 7.47 9.88 -5.81
C GLU A 223 8.89 10.43 -6.00
N ARG A 224 9.68 9.79 -6.88
CA ARG A 224 11.00 10.29 -7.29
C ARG A 224 10.98 10.80 -8.73
N THR A 225 10.75 12.10 -8.95
CA THR A 225 10.91 12.74 -10.27
C THR A 225 11.22 14.24 -10.19
N PRO A 226 12.41 14.72 -10.62
CA PRO A 226 13.71 14.04 -10.59
C PRO A 226 14.19 13.80 -9.13
N ASN A 227 13.63 14.54 -8.17
CA ASN A 227 13.93 14.44 -6.75
C ASN A 227 12.76 13.80 -5.99
N PRO A 228 13.03 13.21 -4.82
CA PRO A 228 11.98 12.70 -3.94
C PRO A 228 11.01 13.78 -3.49
N THR A 229 9.74 13.41 -3.49
CA THR A 229 8.64 14.24 -3.01
C THR A 229 7.71 13.38 -2.16
N PHE A 230 7.14 14.00 -1.12
CA PHE A 230 6.21 13.35 -0.22
C PHE A 230 4.92 14.17 -0.15
N LEU A 231 3.81 13.53 -0.52
CA LEU A 231 2.51 14.15 -0.71
C LEU A 231 1.51 13.57 0.29
N ARG A 232 0.62 14.41 0.84
CA ARG A 232 -0.49 13.96 1.68
C ARG A 232 -1.79 13.83 0.88
N GLY A 233 -2.52 12.74 1.09
CA GLY A 233 -3.85 12.55 0.52
C GLY A 233 -4.89 13.42 1.23
N CYS A 234 -5.71 14.12 0.46
CA CYS A 234 -6.82 14.95 0.96
C CYS A 234 -8.05 14.81 0.06
N PHE A 235 -9.26 14.89 0.63
CA PHE A 235 -10.46 15.01 -0.20
C PHE A 235 -10.62 16.44 -0.71
N ALA A 236 -11.26 16.57 -1.87
CA ALA A 236 -11.54 17.88 -2.46
C ALA A 236 -12.44 18.70 -1.53
N GLY A 237 -12.01 19.91 -1.19
CA GLY A 237 -12.74 20.82 -0.30
C GLY A 237 -12.33 20.75 1.17
N ASP A 238 -11.48 19.79 1.58
CA ASP A 238 -11.06 19.67 2.97
C ASP A 238 -10.30 20.94 3.45
N PRO A 239 -10.79 21.61 4.51
CA PRO A 239 -10.06 22.69 5.18
C PRO A 239 -8.66 22.25 5.58
N LYS A 240 -7.66 23.14 5.52
CA LYS A 240 -6.25 22.81 5.84
C LYS A 240 -6.08 22.07 7.17
N HIS A 241 -6.85 22.45 8.20
CA HIS A 241 -6.79 21.83 9.53
C HIS A 241 -7.42 20.43 9.61
N LEU A 242 -8.29 20.05 8.66
CA LEU A 242 -8.95 18.74 8.58
C LEU A 242 -8.23 17.74 7.66
N ARG A 243 -7.12 18.15 7.03
CA ARG A 243 -6.27 17.30 6.17
C ARG A 243 -5.44 16.29 6.96
N ARG A 244 -6.05 15.60 7.91
CA ARG A 244 -5.44 14.60 8.81
C ARG A 244 -6.00 13.19 8.54
N GLY A 245 -6.37 12.91 7.29
CA GLY A 245 -6.91 11.62 6.89
C GLY A 245 -8.37 11.39 7.29
N LEU A 246 -8.79 10.13 7.27
CA LEU A 246 -10.13 9.70 7.68
C LEU A 246 -10.13 9.31 9.16
N LYS A 247 -11.24 9.60 9.85
CA LYS A 247 -11.46 9.18 11.23
C LYS A 247 -12.62 8.21 11.30
N VAL A 248 -12.42 7.12 12.03
CA VAL A 248 -13.43 6.14 12.39
C VAL A 248 -13.77 6.36 13.87
N PRO A 249 -15.05 6.56 14.22
CA PRO A 249 -15.47 6.66 15.60
C PRO A 249 -15.11 5.41 16.39
N ASP A 250 -14.73 5.55 17.66
CA ASP A 250 -14.53 4.40 18.53
C ASP A 250 -15.89 3.81 18.93
N PHE A 251 -16.22 2.65 18.36
CA PHE A 251 -17.52 2.00 18.60
C PHE A 251 -17.76 1.63 20.06
N SER A 252 -16.70 1.46 20.88
CA SER A 252 -16.84 1.18 22.32
C SER A 252 -17.45 2.35 23.10
N THR A 253 -17.42 3.54 22.51
CA THR A 253 -17.93 4.79 23.11
C THR A 253 -19.30 5.20 22.57
N MET A 254 -19.92 4.41 21.70
CA MET A 254 -21.15 4.77 20.99
C MET A 254 -22.34 3.92 21.41
N ASP A 255 -23.53 4.54 21.42
CA ASP A 255 -24.79 3.83 21.66
C ASP A 255 -25.18 2.90 20.49
N THR A 256 -24.66 3.16 19.29
CA THR A 256 -24.95 2.37 18.09
C THR A 256 -23.70 2.20 17.22
N TYR A 257 -23.62 1.07 16.51
CA TYR A 257 -22.52 0.79 15.57
C TYR A 257 -22.64 1.50 14.23
N LEU A 258 -23.77 2.15 13.93
CA LEU A 258 -24.05 2.72 12.61
C LEU A 258 -23.00 3.77 12.18
N PRO A 259 -22.60 4.74 13.02
CA PRO A 259 -21.57 5.71 12.62
C PRO A 259 -20.22 5.07 12.35
N PHE A 260 -19.82 4.07 13.14
CA PHE A 260 -18.62 3.27 12.91
C PHE A 260 -18.67 2.58 11.54
N ILE A 261 -19.75 1.84 11.25
CA ILE A 261 -19.92 1.12 9.98
C ILE A 261 -19.89 2.08 8.78
N LEU A 262 -20.54 3.24 8.89
CA LEU A 262 -20.56 4.23 7.81
C LEU A 262 -19.17 4.80 7.52
N GLN A 263 -18.39 5.13 8.56
CA GLN A 263 -17.03 5.66 8.39
C GLN A 263 -16.04 4.58 7.97
N LEU A 264 -16.18 3.37 8.49
CA LEU A 264 -15.41 2.20 8.05
C LEU A 264 -15.60 1.95 6.55
N ARG A 265 -16.83 2.08 6.03
CA ARG A 265 -17.06 1.98 4.57
C ARG A 265 -16.26 3.02 3.79
N CYS A 266 -16.21 4.26 4.29
CA CYS A 266 -15.44 5.33 3.66
C CYS A 266 -13.94 4.99 3.63
N VAL A 267 -13.42 4.42 4.72
CA VAL A 267 -12.03 3.94 4.80
C VAL A 267 -11.78 2.81 3.80
N CYS A 268 -12.61 1.76 3.79
CA CYS A 268 -12.45 0.64 2.86
C CYS A 268 -12.45 1.08 1.40
N GLU A 269 -13.37 1.97 1.00
CA GLU A 269 -13.47 2.50 -0.36
C GLU A 269 -12.30 3.41 -0.74
N THR A 270 -11.69 4.10 0.23
CA THR A 270 -10.49 4.93 0.00
C THR A 270 -9.24 4.07 -0.11
N ILE A 271 -9.08 3.06 0.77
CA ILE A 271 -8.00 2.07 0.67
C ILE A 271 -8.08 1.34 -0.66
N PHE A 272 -9.28 0.93 -1.09
CA PHE A 272 -9.49 0.27 -2.37
C PHE A 272 -9.09 1.17 -3.56
N ASP A 273 -9.41 2.47 -3.53
CA ASP A 273 -8.99 3.42 -4.56
C ASP A 273 -7.47 3.58 -4.65
N VAL A 274 -6.80 3.63 -3.49
CA VAL A 274 -5.34 3.64 -3.40
C VAL A 274 -4.74 2.35 -3.96
N MET A 275 -5.31 1.19 -3.60
CA MET A 275 -4.89 -0.10 -4.16
C MET A 275 -5.02 -0.17 -5.67
N LEU A 276 -6.13 0.36 -6.20
CA LEU A 276 -6.38 0.38 -7.64
C LEU A 276 -5.43 1.34 -8.37
N SER A 277 -5.13 2.50 -7.78
CA SER A 277 -4.14 3.45 -8.31
C SER A 277 -2.74 2.83 -8.36
N ALA A 278 -2.34 2.16 -7.29
CA ALA A 278 -1.07 1.45 -7.20
C ALA A 278 -0.98 0.30 -8.22
N TYR A 279 -2.06 -0.46 -8.40
CA TYR A 279 -2.15 -1.51 -9.43
C TYR A 279 -1.95 -0.96 -10.84
N ILE A 280 -2.62 0.14 -11.18
CA ILE A 280 -2.48 0.81 -12.48
C ILE A 280 -1.04 1.33 -12.67
N ALA A 281 -0.44 1.93 -11.64
CA ALA A 281 0.95 2.38 -11.69
C ALA A 281 1.93 1.20 -11.89
N GLY A 282 1.68 0.08 -11.21
CA GLY A 282 2.43 -1.17 -11.37
C GLY A 282 2.35 -1.74 -12.79
N LEU A 283 1.15 -1.78 -13.37
CA LEU A 283 0.95 -2.16 -14.77
C LEU A 283 1.77 -1.29 -15.72
N LYS A 284 1.71 0.04 -15.54
CA LYS A 284 2.47 1.00 -16.37
C LYS A 284 3.98 0.80 -16.21
N ALA A 285 4.47 0.65 -14.99
CA ALA A 285 5.89 0.45 -14.71
C ALA A 285 6.40 -0.86 -15.33
N TYR A 286 5.65 -1.95 -15.18
CA TYR A 286 6.00 -3.23 -15.79
C TYR A 286 5.99 -3.17 -17.32
N HIS A 287 4.97 -2.54 -17.90
CA HIS A 287 4.89 -2.32 -19.34
C HIS A 287 6.10 -1.53 -19.87
N ASN A 288 6.47 -0.43 -19.21
CA ASN A 288 7.62 0.40 -19.59
C ASN A 288 8.95 -0.37 -19.47
N ARG A 289 9.16 -1.05 -18.33
CA ARG A 289 10.34 -1.90 -18.10
C ARG A 289 10.46 -2.98 -19.17
N SER A 290 9.35 -3.63 -19.53
CA SER A 290 9.31 -4.63 -20.59
C SER A 290 9.70 -4.04 -21.95
N ASN A 291 9.17 -2.87 -22.30
CA ASN A 291 9.54 -2.17 -23.54
C ASN A 291 11.03 -1.83 -23.60
N ASP A 292 11.60 -1.33 -22.50
CA ASP A 292 13.00 -0.93 -22.46
C ASP A 292 13.95 -2.12 -22.55
N MET A 293 13.62 -3.25 -21.89
CA MET A 293 14.39 -4.49 -22.03
C MET A 293 14.36 -5.02 -23.47
N GLY A 294 13.18 -5.02 -24.13
CA GLY A 294 13.06 -5.48 -25.52
C GLY A 294 13.90 -4.66 -26.50
N LYS A 295 13.94 -3.33 -26.33
CA LYS A 295 14.81 -2.45 -27.13
C LYS A 295 16.29 -2.76 -26.93
N ARG A 296 16.72 -3.04 -25.69
CA ARG A 296 18.11 -3.38 -25.36
C ARG A 296 18.54 -4.72 -25.95
N GLU A 297 17.65 -5.70 -25.99
CA GLU A 297 17.92 -7.07 -26.45
C GLU A 297 17.75 -7.26 -27.96
N GLY A 298 17.24 -6.26 -28.69
CA GLY A 298 17.02 -6.34 -30.14
C GLY A 298 15.95 -7.37 -30.56
N SER A 299 15.15 -7.88 -29.62
CA SER A 299 14.15 -8.90 -29.85
C SER A 299 12.80 -8.30 -30.27
N LYS A 300 12.18 -8.84 -31.33
CA LYS A 300 10.77 -8.56 -31.64
C LYS A 300 9.91 -9.27 -30.59
N ARG A 301 9.46 -8.53 -29.58
CA ARG A 301 8.64 -9.09 -28.50
C ARG A 301 7.21 -9.47 -28.96
N PRO A 302 6.52 -10.33 -28.19
CA PRO A 302 5.10 -10.63 -28.41
C PRO A 302 4.23 -9.37 -28.34
N SER A 303 3.04 -9.43 -28.94
CA SER A 303 2.07 -8.32 -28.97
C SER A 303 1.78 -7.76 -27.56
N PHE A 304 1.94 -6.44 -27.40
CA PHE A 304 1.60 -5.69 -26.18
C PHE A 304 0.09 -5.50 -26.01
N ASP A 305 -0.72 -5.91 -26.99
CA ASP A 305 -2.17 -5.66 -26.99
C ASP A 305 -2.85 -6.24 -25.75
N ALA A 306 -2.32 -7.33 -25.19
CA ALA A 306 -2.83 -7.91 -23.95
C ALA A 306 -2.58 -6.99 -22.75
N TRP A 307 -1.40 -6.39 -22.63
CA TRP A 307 -1.05 -5.46 -21.56
C TRP A 307 -1.80 -4.14 -21.69
N ASP A 308 -1.89 -3.62 -22.90
CA ASP A 308 -2.67 -2.40 -23.19
C ASP A 308 -4.15 -2.61 -22.82
N ARG A 309 -4.72 -3.78 -23.16
CA ARG A 309 -6.08 -4.15 -22.74
C ARG A 309 -6.23 -4.29 -21.22
N ALA A 310 -5.22 -4.79 -20.51
CA ALA A 310 -5.24 -4.83 -19.03
C ALA A 310 -5.30 -3.41 -18.48
N LEU A 311 -4.42 -2.54 -18.98
CA LEU A 311 -4.30 -1.18 -18.51
C LEU A 311 -5.58 -0.40 -18.77
N GLN A 312 -6.12 -0.50 -19.99
CA GLN A 312 -7.41 0.11 -20.35
C GLN A 312 -8.55 -0.43 -19.47
N SER A 313 -8.61 -1.74 -19.24
CA SER A 313 -9.62 -2.35 -18.36
C SER A 313 -9.50 -1.86 -16.92
N ALA A 314 -8.28 -1.71 -16.39
CA ALA A 314 -8.02 -1.23 -15.04
C ALA A 314 -8.37 0.25 -14.86
N GLU A 315 -8.00 1.10 -15.82
CA GLU A 315 -8.33 2.53 -15.84
C GLU A 315 -9.84 2.76 -15.99
N LEU A 316 -10.51 1.97 -16.84
CA LEU A 316 -11.96 1.97 -16.98
C LEU A 316 -12.64 1.53 -15.66
N ALA A 317 -12.15 0.46 -15.02
CA ALA A 317 -12.66 0.01 -13.74
C ALA A 317 -12.54 1.11 -12.68
N GLN A 318 -11.39 1.78 -12.57
CA GLN A 318 -11.19 2.89 -11.63
C GLN A 318 -12.17 4.03 -11.87
N THR A 319 -12.34 4.42 -13.13
CA THR A 319 -13.30 5.46 -13.51
C THR A 319 -14.71 5.08 -13.08
N ASN A 320 -15.14 3.85 -13.36
CA ASN A 320 -16.47 3.37 -13.02
C ASN A 320 -16.67 3.23 -11.51
N PHE A 321 -15.67 2.79 -10.74
CA PHE A 321 -15.77 2.73 -9.27
C PHE A 321 -15.95 4.11 -8.63
N ARG A 322 -15.27 5.14 -9.16
CA ARG A 322 -15.41 6.53 -8.71
C ARG A 322 -16.73 7.16 -9.17
N GLU A 323 -17.20 6.80 -10.36
CA GLU A 323 -18.50 7.22 -10.87
C GLU A 323 -19.65 6.64 -10.02
N ALA A 324 -19.57 5.37 -9.65
CA ALA A 324 -20.56 4.75 -8.78
C ALA A 324 -20.66 5.44 -7.40
N GLU A 325 -19.55 5.95 -6.85
CA GLU A 325 -19.60 6.78 -5.64
C GLU A 325 -20.30 8.12 -5.89
N SER A 326 -20.11 8.73 -7.07
CA SER A 326 -20.79 9.96 -7.46
C SER A 326 -22.30 9.76 -7.61
N GLN A 327 -22.73 8.68 -8.27
CA GLN A 327 -24.13 8.28 -8.39
C GLN A 327 -24.78 8.04 -7.02
N ARG A 328 -24.07 7.31 -6.13
CA ARG A 328 -24.52 7.09 -4.76
C ARG A 328 -24.72 8.40 -3.99
N LYS A 329 -23.80 9.35 -4.11
CA LYS A 329 -23.93 10.69 -3.50
C LYS A 329 -25.11 11.46 -4.08
N GLY A 330 -25.43 11.25 -5.35
CA GLY A 330 -26.63 11.79 -6.02
C GLY A 330 -27.94 11.11 -5.63
N GLY A 331 -27.90 10.04 -4.81
CA GLY A 331 -29.08 9.28 -4.39
C GLY A 331 -29.49 8.14 -5.34
N ASP A 332 -28.80 7.96 -6.47
CA ASP A 332 -29.08 6.87 -7.42
C ASP A 332 -28.32 5.60 -7.03
N ILE A 333 -28.83 4.91 -6.02
CA ILE A 333 -28.21 3.69 -5.47
C ILE A 333 -28.26 2.53 -6.46
N ALA A 334 -29.34 2.41 -7.24
CA ALA A 334 -29.53 1.30 -8.19
C ALA A 334 -28.48 1.37 -9.31
N SER A 335 -28.29 2.55 -9.92
CA SER A 335 -27.23 2.75 -10.92
C SER A 335 -25.85 2.56 -10.32
N ALA A 336 -25.61 3.09 -9.11
CA ALA A 336 -24.32 2.92 -8.42
C ALA A 336 -23.94 1.45 -8.25
N ASP A 337 -24.89 0.59 -7.89
CA ASP A 337 -24.65 -0.83 -7.69
C ASP A 337 -24.41 -1.56 -9.03
N VAL A 338 -25.13 -1.20 -10.11
CA VAL A 338 -24.87 -1.72 -11.46
C VAL A 338 -23.48 -1.31 -11.94
N THR A 339 -23.12 -0.04 -11.80
CA THR A 339 -21.82 0.50 -12.22
C THR A 339 -20.67 -0.15 -11.46
N VAL A 340 -20.81 -0.38 -10.14
CA VAL A 340 -19.82 -1.10 -9.33
C VAL A 340 -19.59 -2.53 -9.82
N ASN A 341 -20.67 -3.25 -10.17
CA ASN A 341 -20.54 -4.62 -10.66
C ASN A 341 -19.85 -4.68 -12.03
N GLY A 342 -20.16 -3.73 -12.92
CA GLY A 342 -19.47 -3.55 -14.18
C GLY A 342 -17.98 -3.21 -14.00
N ALA A 343 -17.66 -2.31 -13.06
CA ALA A 343 -16.28 -1.96 -12.71
C ALA A 343 -15.49 -3.17 -12.20
N LEU A 344 -16.10 -3.99 -11.34
CA LEU A 344 -15.47 -5.21 -10.82
C LEU A 344 -15.24 -6.25 -11.93
N ALA A 345 -16.19 -6.40 -12.86
CA ALA A 345 -16.02 -7.26 -14.02
C ALA A 345 -14.88 -6.78 -14.92
N ALA A 346 -14.78 -5.47 -15.16
CA ALA A 346 -13.67 -4.87 -15.91
C ALA A 346 -12.32 -5.11 -15.20
N LEU A 347 -12.25 -4.90 -13.89
CA LEU A 347 -11.03 -5.17 -13.10
C LEU A 347 -10.59 -6.64 -13.20
N LYS A 348 -11.56 -7.57 -13.21
CA LYS A 348 -11.31 -9.02 -13.33
C LYS A 348 -11.06 -9.47 -14.77
N THR A 349 -11.25 -8.60 -15.76
CA THR A 349 -11.02 -8.94 -17.16
C THR A 349 -9.52 -9.14 -17.36
N ARG A 350 -9.11 -10.40 -17.37
CA ARG A 350 -7.72 -10.79 -17.57
C ARG A 350 -7.26 -10.29 -18.94
N SER A 351 -6.08 -9.71 -18.99
CA SER A 351 -5.20 -10.02 -20.10
C SER A 351 -4.97 -11.52 -20.04
N CYS A 352 -5.40 -12.25 -21.07
CA CYS A 352 -5.02 -13.65 -21.25
C CYS A 352 -3.49 -13.71 -21.39
N VAL A 353 -2.79 -13.65 -20.26
CA VAL A 353 -1.32 -13.69 -20.10
C VAL A 353 -0.94 -14.94 -19.30
N ASP A 354 -1.93 -15.79 -18.99
CA ASP A 354 -1.76 -17.15 -18.41
C ASP A 354 -0.94 -18.10 -19.33
N HIS A 355 -0.40 -17.60 -20.44
CA HIS A 355 0.52 -18.32 -21.35
C HIS A 355 1.92 -17.71 -21.44
N LEU A 356 2.27 -16.70 -20.62
CA LEU A 356 3.62 -16.10 -20.59
C LEU A 356 4.38 -16.38 -19.28
N HIS A 357 3.81 -17.20 -18.40
CA HIS A 357 4.45 -17.67 -17.16
C HIS A 357 4.58 -19.20 -17.07
N ASN A 358 4.39 -19.91 -18.18
CA ASN A 358 4.74 -21.33 -18.31
C ASN A 358 5.83 -21.53 -19.35
#